data_AF-A0A815RWB2-F1
#
_entry.id   AF-A0A815RWB2-F1
#
_cell.length_a   1.000
_cell.length_b   1.000
_cell.length_c   1.000
_cell.angle_alpha   90.00
_cell.angle_beta   90.00
_cell.angle_gamma   90.00
#
_symmetry.space_group_name_H-M   'P 1'
#
loop_
_entity.id
_entity.type
_entity.pdbx_description
1 polymer ?
#
loop_
_entity_poly.entity_id
_entity_poly.type
_entity_poly.pdbx_seq_one_letter_code
_entity_poly.pdbx_strand_id
1 'polypeptide(L)' 'MESCLTIVELVYLDYENNEERNISELHLLDPAFARLSAQAICVALELLPINGDNNSSWTKKASFKSQEDTLN' A
#
# COMPACT_ATOMS: atom_id res chain seq x y z
N MET A 1 -34.25 -6.38 -8.59
CA MET A 1 -33.22 -5.72 -9.42
C MET A 1 -31.89 -6.09 -8.81
N GLU A 2 -31.11 -6.94 -9.48
CA GLU A 2 -29.75 -7.25 -9.04
C GLU A 2 -28.90 -6.00 -9.26
N SER A 3 -28.41 -5.39 -8.18
CA SER A 3 -27.38 -4.37 -8.25
C SER A 3 -26.14 -5.00 -8.88
N CYS A 4 -25.74 -4.54 -10.07
CA CYS A 4 -24.53 -5.00 -10.72
C CYS A 4 -23.33 -4.67 -9.83
N LEU A 5 -22.60 -5.69 -9.37
CA LEU A 5 -21.41 -5.52 -8.53
C LEU A 5 -20.24 -5.10 -9.41
N THR A 6 -20.12 -3.81 -9.69
CA THR A 6 -18.91 -3.27 -10.32
C THR A 6 -17.85 -3.06 -9.26
N ILE A 7 -16.85 -3.93 -9.24
CA ILE A 7 -15.71 -3.86 -8.34
C ILE A 7 -14.58 -3.09 -9.03
N VAL A 8 -13.91 -2.22 -8.28
CA VAL A 8 -12.72 -1.49 -8.73
C VAL A 8 -11.59 -1.64 -7.72
N GLU A 9 -10.36 -1.66 -8.20
CA GLU A 9 -9.16 -1.59 -7.37
C GLU A 9 -8.86 -0.12 -7.05
N LEU A 10 -8.54 0.17 -5.79
CA LEU A 10 -8.22 1.51 -5.31
C LEU A 10 -6.97 1.52 -4.43
N VAL A 11 -6.28 2.66 -4.43
CA VAL A 11 -5.11 2.96 -3.60
C VAL A 11 -5.53 3.98 -2.55
N TYR A 12 -5.32 3.69 -1.26
CA TYR A 12 -5.48 4.71 -0.21
C TYR A 12 -4.23 5.58 -0.14
N LEU A 13 -4.30 6.82 -0.62
CA LEU A 13 -3.12 7.69 -0.80
C LEU A 13 -2.35 8.00 0.50
N ASP A 14 -3.00 7.91 1.66
CA ASP A 14 -2.36 8.19 2.95
C ASP A 14 -1.74 6.96 3.61
N TYR A 15 -1.99 5.78 3.06
CA TYR A 15 -1.51 4.50 3.60
C TYR A 15 -0.85 3.58 2.55
N GLU A 16 -0.96 3.88 1.26
CA GLU A 16 -0.46 3.12 0.10
C GLU A 16 -0.98 1.69 -0.04
N ASN A 17 -1.91 1.24 0.82
CA ASN A 17 -2.53 -0.05 0.64
C ASN A 17 -3.53 -0.05 -0.53
N ASN A 18 -3.64 -1.22 -1.18
CA ASN A 18 -4.59 -1.47 -2.27
C ASN A 18 -5.75 -2.31 -1.74
N GLU A 19 -6.97 -2.00 -2.17
CA GLU A 19 -8.16 -2.80 -1.89
C GLU A 19 -9.09 -2.87 -3.10
N GLU A 20 -9.90 -3.91 -3.15
CA GLU A 20 -11.02 -4.03 -4.09
C GLU A 20 -12.30 -3.60 -3.38
N ARG A 21 -13.02 -2.62 -3.95
CA ARG A 21 -14.29 -2.11 -3.40
C ARG A 21 -15.37 -2.03 -4.46
N ASN A 22 -16.62 -2.06 -4.00
CA ASN A 22 -17.74 -1.83 -4.90
C ASN A 22 -17.82 -0.34 -5.23
N ILE A 23 -18.07 0.00 -6.49
CA ILE A 23 -18.26 1.39 -6.92
C ILE A 23 -19.36 2.12 -6.14
N SER A 24 -20.36 1.41 -5.61
CA SER A 24 -21.43 1.98 -4.79
C SER A 24 -20.97 2.46 -3.41
N GLU A 25 -19.78 2.04 -2.96
CA GLU A 25 -19.16 2.48 -1.71
C GLU A 25 -18.29 3.73 -1.90
N LEU A 26 -18.10 4.17 -3.16
CA LEU A 26 -17.26 5.31 -3.49
C LEU A 26 -18.06 6.62 -3.51
N HIS A 27 -17.42 7.67 -3.02
CA HIS A 27 -17.97 9.02 -2.99
C HIS A 27 -17.03 10.01 -3.67
N LEU A 28 -17.59 11.09 -4.20
CA LEU A 28 -16.79 12.17 -4.76
C LEU A 28 -16.02 12.88 -3.64
N LEU A 29 -14.72 13.05 -3.82
CA LEU A 29 -13.87 13.76 -2.88
C LEU A 29 -14.19 15.27 -2.89
N ASP A 30 -14.46 15.84 -1.71
CA ASP A 30 -14.52 17.30 -1.57
C ASP A 30 -13.14 17.91 -1.89
N PRO A 31 -13.03 18.86 -2.84
CA PRO A 31 -11.76 19.50 -3.17
C PRO A 31 -11.02 20.11 -1.97
N ALA A 32 -11.72 20.45 -0.90
CA ALA A 32 -11.12 20.93 0.35
C ALA A 32 -10.20 19.90 1.02
N PHE A 33 -10.50 18.59 0.87
CA PHE A 33 -9.69 17.48 1.40
C PHE A 33 -8.51 17.14 0.48
N ALA A 34 -8.59 17.45 -0.81
CA ALA A 34 -7.51 17.22 -1.78
C ALA A 34 -6.32 18.21 -1.65
N ARG A 35 -6.42 19.20 -0.75
CA ARG A 35 -5.34 20.19 -0.54
C ARG A 35 -4.15 19.62 0.24
N LEU A 36 -4.37 18.59 1.05
CA LEU A 36 -3.28 17.91 1.74
C LEU A 36 -2.62 16.94 0.75
N SER A 37 -1.30 17.01 0.63
CA SER A 37 -0.54 16.04 -0.17
C SER A 37 -0.75 14.62 0.37
N ALA A 38 -0.73 13.61 -0.50
CA ALA A 38 -0.74 12.20 -0.10
C ALA A 38 0.33 11.92 0.98
N GLN A 39 -0.07 11.26 2.07
CA GLN A 39 0.80 11.07 3.24
C GLN A 39 1.63 9.80 3.20
N ALA A 40 1.31 8.83 2.33
CA ALA A 40 2.12 7.64 2.23
C ALA A 40 3.43 7.92 1.49
N ILE A 41 4.55 7.67 2.16
CA ILE A 41 5.88 7.80 1.60
C ILE A 41 6.41 6.41 1.32
N CYS A 42 6.50 6.07 0.03
CA CYS A 42 7.10 4.82 -0.41
C CYS A 42 8.60 4.85 -0.13
N VAL A 43 9.06 4.03 0.79
CA VAL A 43 10.48 3.90 1.15
C VAL A 43 10.94 2.46 0.93
N ALA A 44 12.15 2.32 0.42
CA ALA A 44 12.83 1.03 0.31
C ALA A 44 14.09 1.07 1.17
N LEU A 45 14.29 0.03 1.97
CA LEU A 45 15.55 -0.16 2.67
C LEU A 45 16.53 -0.82 1.71
N GLU A 46 17.58 -0.10 1.34
CA GLU A 46 18.67 -0.65 0.53
C GLU A 46 19.58 -1.49 1.42
N LEU A 47 19.18 -2.74 1.68
CA LEU A 47 20.05 -3.72 2.31
C LEU A 47 20.86 -4.45 1.25
N LEU A 48 22.18 -4.34 1.35
CA LEU A 48 23.07 -5.21 0.59
C LEU A 48 22.98 -6.63 1.16
N PRO A 49 22.70 -7.66 0.33
CA PRO A 49 22.71 -9.02 0.81
C PRO A 49 24.12 -9.38 1.30
N ILE A 50 24.20 -9.90 2.54
CA ILE A 50 25.47 -10.25 3.20
C ILE A 50 26.28 -11.28 2.39
N ASN A 51 25.59 -12.10 1.60
CA ASN A 51 26.18 -13.02 0.64
C ASN A 51 25.63 -12.63 -0.74
N GLY A 52 26.50 -12.23 -1.67
CA GLY A 52 26.17 -11.59 -2.95
C GLY A 52 25.38 -12.42 -3.97
N ASP A 53 24.29 -13.06 -3.56
CA ASP A 53 23.27 -13.59 -4.47
C ASP A 53 22.54 -12.41 -5.10
N ASN A 54 22.81 -12.24 -6.40
CA ASN A 54 22.22 -11.25 -7.30
C ASN A 54 20.73 -11.51 -7.62
N ASN A 55 20.09 -12.47 -6.96
CA ASN A 55 18.68 -12.79 -7.11
C ASN A 55 17.91 -12.31 -5.86
N SER A 56 17.92 -11.01 -5.63
CA SER A 56 17.37 -10.35 -4.43
C SER A 56 15.84 -10.24 -4.48
N SER A 57 15.16 -11.37 -4.31
CA SER A 57 13.76 -11.37 -3.89
C SER A 57 13.71 -11.38 -2.37
N TRP A 58 13.01 -10.41 -1.78
CA TRP A 58 12.80 -10.36 -0.32
C TRP A 58 12.15 -11.66 0.15
N THR A 59 12.86 -12.40 1.02
CA THR A 59 12.26 -13.58 1.65
C THR A 59 11.22 -13.12 2.67
N LYS A 60 10.10 -13.86 2.80
CA LYS A 60 9.04 -13.55 3.77
C LYS A 60 9.59 -13.27 5.18
N LYS A 61 10.63 -14.00 5.60
CA LYS A 61 11.30 -13.82 6.91
C LYS A 61 11.93 -12.43 7.09
N ALA A 62 12.54 -11.87 6.05
CA ALA A 62 13.14 -10.53 6.11
C ALA A 62 12.07 -9.44 6.25
N SER A 63 10.93 -9.60 5.57
CA SER A 63 9.80 -8.67 5.68
C SER A 63 9.17 -8.64 7.09
N PHE A 64 9.01 -9.81 7.73
CA PHE A 64 8.46 -9.89 9.09
C PHE A 64 9.35 -9.21 10.14
N LYS A 65 10.68 -9.33 10.02
CA LYS A 65 11.60 -8.73 11.00
C LYS A 65 11.57 -7.20 10.96
N SER A 66 11.50 -6.62 9.77
CA SER A 66 11.37 -5.17 9.60
C SER A 66 10.11 -4.60 10.28
N GLN A 67 8.99 -5.33 10.24
CA GLN A 67 7.74 -4.87 10.87
C GLN A 67 7.85 -4.85 12.40
N GLU A 68 8.52 -5.83 12.99
CA GLU A 68 8.74 -5.91 14.44
C GLU A 68 9.65 -4.78 14.95
N ASP A 69 10.70 -4.45 14.19
CA ASP A 69 11.67 -3.42 14.58
C ASP A 69 11.13 -1.98 14.41
N THR A 70 10.06 -1.78 13.63
CA THR A 70 9.38 -0.48 13.47
C THR A 70 8.40 -0.17 14.62
N LEU A 71 8.06 -1.17 15.44
CA LEU A 71 7.10 -1.08 16.54
C LEU A 71 7.75 -0.87 17.92
N ASN A 72 9.07 -0.73 17.98
CA ASN A 72 9.85 -0.43 19.19
C ASN A 72 10.45 0.97 19.13
#